data_AF-A0A822Y0C3-F1
#
_entry.id   AF-A0A822Y0C3-F1
#
_cell.length_a   1.000
_cell.length_b   1.000
_cell.length_c   1.000
_cell.angle_alpha   90.00
_cell.angle_beta   90.00
_cell.angle_gamma   90.00
#
_symmetry.space_group_name_H-M   'P 1'
#
loop_
_entity.id
_entity.type
_entity.pdbx_description
1 polymer ?
#
loop_
_entity_poly.entity_id
_entity_poly.type
_entity_poly.pdbx_seq_one_letter_code
_entity_poly.pdbx_strand_id
1 'polypeptide(L)'
;MSLPRSKYEEDVYINNHISVWGSWWKDHQWGYKCCKQMIKNSYCTGAAGIEAAEAATDLMKANIARKEVTEGWCVGLILPFSLKHYY
;
A
#
# COMPACT_ATOMS: atom_id res chain seq x y z
N MET A 1 29.81 -27.00 21.83
CA MET A 1 28.66 -26.59 22.66
C MET A 1 27.43 -26.49 21.76
N SER A 2 26.62 -27.54 21.67
CA SER A 2 25.33 -27.49 20.96
C SER A 2 24.26 -27.02 21.92
N LEU A 3 23.64 -25.87 21.64
CA LEU A 3 22.50 -25.40 22.42
C LEU A 3 21.31 -26.36 22.17
N PRO A 4 20.71 -26.93 23.22
CA PRO A 4 19.53 -27.77 23.08
C PRO A 4 18.39 -26.91 22.51
N ARG A 5 17.96 -27.22 21.28
CA ARG A 5 16.78 -26.61 20.70
C ARG A 5 15.56 -27.12 21.46
N SER A 6 14.67 -26.23 21.88
CA SER A 6 13.40 -26.59 22.49
C SER A 6 12.61 -27.54 21.57
N LYS A 7 11.74 -28.38 22.15
CA LYS A 7 10.95 -29.43 21.47
C LYS A 7 10.01 -28.87 20.38
N TYR A 8 9.77 -27.56 20.38
CA TYR A 8 8.85 -26.88 19.48
C TYR A 8 9.68 -26.03 18.50
N GLU A 9 9.38 -26.11 17.21
CA GLU A 9 9.97 -25.19 16.23
C GLU A 9 9.48 -23.77 16.54
N GLU A 10 10.29 -22.99 17.24
CA GLU A 10 9.92 -21.63 17.66
C GLU A 10 10.12 -20.57 16.56
N ASP A 11 10.52 -21.00 15.36
CA ASP A 11 10.74 -20.17 14.17
C ASP A 11 9.81 -20.57 13.01
N VAL A 12 8.59 -21.05 13.30
CA VAL A 12 7.55 -21.25 12.27
C VAL A 12 6.98 -19.89 11.88
N TYR A 13 7.75 -19.14 11.11
CA TYR A 13 7.22 -17.96 10.45
C TYR A 13 6.30 -18.41 9.33
N ILE A 14 5.00 -18.15 9.50
CA ILE A 14 3.98 -18.41 8.48
C ILE A 14 4.44 -17.74 7.19
N ASN A 15 4.59 -18.49 6.10
CA ASN A 15 4.91 -17.97 4.77
C ASN A 15 6.13 -17.02 4.70
N ASN A 16 7.22 -17.35 5.42
CA ASN A 16 8.53 -16.68 5.36
C ASN A 16 8.57 -15.24 5.90
N HIS A 17 7.64 -14.88 6.79
CA HIS A 17 7.71 -13.62 7.53
C HIS A 17 8.85 -13.64 8.58
N ILE A 18 9.21 -12.50 9.18
CA ILE A 18 10.12 -12.45 10.36
C ILE A 18 9.45 -11.82 11.59
N SER A 19 8.16 -11.52 11.47
CA SER A 19 7.36 -10.85 12.48
C SER A 19 5.94 -11.39 12.46
N VAL A 20 5.28 -11.41 13.62
CA VAL A 20 3.89 -11.86 13.73
C VAL A 20 2.91 -10.84 13.15
N TRP A 21 1.75 -11.32 12.71
CA TRP A 21 0.65 -10.46 12.27
C TRP A 21 0.21 -9.52 13.40
N GLY A 22 -0.01 -8.23 13.10
CA GLY A 22 -0.33 -7.22 14.11
C GLY A 22 0.88 -6.53 14.71
N SER A 23 2.09 -6.88 14.28
CA SER A 23 3.32 -6.16 14.67
C SER A 23 3.44 -4.76 14.04
N TRP A 24 2.55 -4.42 13.10
CA TRP A 24 2.52 -3.14 12.40
C TRP A 24 1.08 -2.65 12.23
N TRP A 25 0.87 -1.34 12.37
CA TRP A 25 -0.43 -0.67 12.25
C TRP A 25 -0.28 0.64 11.48
N LYS A 26 -1.15 0.86 10.50
CA LYS A 26 -1.25 2.11 9.74
C LYS A 26 -2.64 2.24 9.15
N ASP A 27 -3.17 3.47 9.10
CA ASP A 27 -4.44 3.79 8.43
C ASP A 27 -5.59 2.82 8.75
N HIS A 28 -5.80 2.55 10.04
CA HIS A 28 -6.84 1.64 10.56
C HIS A 28 -6.69 0.16 10.14
N GLN A 29 -5.50 -0.26 9.77
CA GLN A 29 -5.24 -1.60 9.30
C GLN A 29 -3.99 -2.20 9.94
N TRP A 30 -4.09 -3.48 10.30
CA TRP A 30 -3.00 -4.28 10.87
C TRP A 30 -2.23 -4.99 9.77
N GLY A 31 -0.92 -5.16 9.99
CA GLY A 31 -0.06 -5.90 9.08
C GLY A 31 1.16 -6.50 9.75
N TYR A 32 2.07 -7.02 8.93
CA TYR A 32 3.35 -7.56 9.36
C TYR A 32 4.42 -6.45 9.40
N LYS A 33 5.27 -6.42 10.43
CA LYS A 33 6.37 -5.43 10.52
C LYS A 33 7.48 -5.67 9.49
N CYS A 34 7.69 -6.93 9.08
CA CYS A 34 8.75 -7.32 8.15
C CYS A 34 8.61 -6.74 6.74
N CYS A 35 7.39 -6.73 6.19
CA CYS A 35 7.12 -6.35 4.81
C CYS A 35 5.96 -5.35 4.67
N LYS A 36 5.38 -4.90 5.81
CA LYS A 36 4.21 -4.00 5.88
C LYS A 36 2.97 -4.52 5.13
N GLN A 37 2.94 -5.81 4.80
CA GLN A 37 1.79 -6.42 4.13
C GLN A 37 0.58 -6.44 5.07
N MET A 38 -0.56 -6.05 4.50
CA MET A 38 -1.84 -5.85 5.21
C MET A 38 -2.83 -7.00 4.91
N ILE A 39 -2.34 -8.10 4.34
CA ILE A 39 -3.10 -9.31 4.04
C ILE A 39 -2.57 -10.44 4.92
N LYS A 40 -3.43 -11.01 5.77
CA LYS A 40 -3.07 -12.11 6.66
C LYS A 40 -2.78 -13.36 5.84
N ASN A 41 -1.76 -14.14 6.26
CA ASN A 41 -1.29 -15.33 5.53
C ASN A 41 -0.72 -15.05 4.12
N SER A 42 -0.47 -13.79 3.74
CA SER A 42 0.29 -13.51 2.51
C SER A 42 1.72 -14.03 2.62
N TYR A 43 2.38 -14.28 1.48
CA TYR A 43 3.81 -14.56 1.46
C TYR A 43 4.62 -13.30 1.73
N CYS A 44 5.70 -13.44 2.48
CA CYS A 44 6.61 -12.35 2.72
C CYS A 44 7.30 -11.93 1.41
N THR A 45 7.06 -10.68 1.02
CA THR A 45 7.68 -10.03 -0.14
C THR A 45 8.95 -9.24 0.23
N GLY A 46 9.35 -9.26 1.51
CA GLY A 46 10.54 -8.56 2.00
C GLY A 46 10.49 -7.05 1.75
N ALA A 47 11.67 -6.45 1.56
CA ALA A 47 11.81 -5.02 1.29
C ALA A 47 11.13 -4.58 -0.03
N ALA A 48 11.17 -5.44 -1.05
CA ALA A 48 10.51 -5.18 -2.34
C ALA A 48 8.99 -4.99 -2.18
N GLY A 49 8.37 -5.66 -1.20
CA GLY A 49 6.95 -5.47 -0.88
C GLY A 49 6.61 -4.09 -0.34
N ILE A 50 7.55 -3.45 0.35
CA ILE A 50 7.37 -2.10 0.90
C ILE A 50 7.44 -1.08 -0.23
N GLU A 51 8.48 -1.15 -1.06
CA GLU A 51 8.67 -0.25 -2.20
C GLU A 51 7.50 -0.36 -3.20
N ALA A 52 7.04 -1.59 -3.48
CA ALA A 52 5.88 -1.80 -4.34
C ALA A 52 4.60 -1.21 -3.76
N ALA A 53 4.39 -1.29 -2.43
CA ALA A 53 3.23 -0.70 -1.79
C ALA A 53 3.25 0.84 -1.86
N GLU A 54 4.42 1.45 -1.62
CA GLU A 54 4.61 2.90 -1.73
C GLU A 54 4.38 3.37 -3.19
N ALA A 55 5.00 2.71 -4.16
CA ALA A 55 4.80 2.99 -5.58
C ALA A 55 3.33 2.84 -6.01
N ALA A 56 2.62 1.83 -5.50
CA ALA A 56 1.20 1.65 -5.78
C ALA A 56 0.35 2.80 -5.24
N THR A 57 0.67 3.33 -4.05
CA THR A 57 -0.05 4.49 -3.49
C THR A 57 0.19 5.76 -4.29
N ASP A 58 1.41 5.99 -4.76
CA ASP A 58 1.73 7.16 -5.59
C ASP A 58 1.09 7.06 -6.98
N LEU A 59 1.11 5.86 -7.58
CA LEU A 59 0.41 5.60 -8.83
C LEU A 59 -1.10 5.84 -8.69
N MET A 60 -1.71 5.44 -7.58
CA MET A 60 -3.14 5.66 -7.33
C MET A 60 -3.46 7.15 -7.25
N LYS A 61 -2.64 7.96 -6.53
CA LYS A 61 -2.80 9.41 -6.47
C LYS A 61 -2.66 10.06 -7.85
N ALA A 62 -1.65 9.67 -8.62
CA ALA A 62 -1.44 10.19 -9.98
C ALA A 62 -2.60 9.84 -10.91
N ASN A 63 -3.17 8.63 -10.79
CA ASN A 63 -4.34 8.22 -11.55
C ASN A 63 -5.59 9.03 -11.21
N ILE A 64 -5.79 9.33 -9.91
CA ILE A 64 -6.91 10.17 -9.46
C ILE A 64 -6.78 11.59 -10.03
N ALA A 65 -5.60 12.22 -9.91
CA ALA A 65 -5.36 13.55 -10.47
C ALA A 65 -5.56 13.61 -11.99
N ARG A 66 -5.13 12.58 -12.73
CA ARG A 66 -5.42 12.48 -14.17
C ARG A 66 -6.92 12.36 -14.44
N LYS A 67 -7.64 11.55 -13.65
CA LYS A 67 -9.09 11.39 -13.80
C LYS A 67 -9.82 12.73 -13.60
N GLU A 68 -9.45 13.50 -12.58
CA GLU A 68 -9.98 14.84 -12.32
C GLU A 68 -9.76 15.80 -13.49
N VAL A 69 -8.58 15.77 -14.12
CA VAL A 69 -8.30 16.58 -15.33
C VAL A 69 -9.16 16.12 -16.50
N THR A 70 -9.27 14.81 -16.73
CA THR A 70 -10.08 14.29 -17.85
C THR A 70 -11.58 14.57 -17.68
N GLU A 71 -12.11 14.43 -16.46
CA GLU A 71 -13.51 14.72 -16.16
C GLU A 71 -13.75 16.23 -16.09
N GLY A 72 -12.83 17.01 -15.54
CA GLY A 72 -12.89 18.47 -15.52
C GLY A 72 -12.79 19.10 -16.91
N TRP A 73 -12.03 18.49 -17.84
CA TRP A 73 -12.05 18.86 -19.26
C TRP A 73 -13.34 18.44 -19.96
N CYS A 74 -13.94 17.31 -19.57
CA CYS A 74 -15.22 16.87 -20.10
C CYS A 74 -16.37 17.83 -19.69
N VAL A 75 -16.37 18.33 -18.44
CA VAL A 75 -17.33 19.34 -17.97
C VAL A 75 -16.99 20.75 -18.51
N GLY A 76 -15.69 21.07 -18.65
CA GLY A 76 -15.20 22.38 -19.12
C GLY A 76 -15.42 22.66 -20.61
N LEU A 77 -15.68 21.64 -21.43
CA LEU A 77 -16.04 21.80 -22.85
C LEU A 77 -17.55 22.04 -23.07
N ILE A 78 -18.38 21.98 -22.02
CA ILE A 78 -19.84 22.21 -22.10
C ILE A 78 -20.23 23.64 -21.66
N LEU A 79 -19.36 24.38 -20.96
CA LEU A 79 -19.58 25.82 -20.74
C LEU A 79 -18.96 26.61 -21.90
N PRO A 80 -19.77 27.18 -22.80
CA PRO A 80 -19.24 27.96 -23.89
C PRO A 80 -18.49 29.16 -23.30
N PHE A 81 -17.37 29.43 -23.94
CA PHE A 81 -16.53 30.63 -23.99
C PHE A 81 -17.25 32.00 -23.81
N SER A 82 -18.02 32.23 -22.74
CA SER A 82 -18.88 33.44 -22.61
C SER A 82 -18.92 34.06 -21.20
N LEU A 83 -17.91 33.85 -20.36
CA LEU A 83 -17.84 34.50 -19.04
C LEU A 83 -16.43 34.91 -18.59
N LYS A 84 -15.49 35.16 -19.52
CA LYS A 84 -14.18 35.76 -19.22
C LYS A 84 -14.05 37.25 -19.60
N HIS A 85 -15.16 37.95 -19.81
CA HIS A 85 -15.19 39.40 -20.12
C HIS A 85 -15.98 40.23 -19.10
N TYR A 86 -16.23 39.70 -17.90
CA TYR A 86 -16.80 40.46 -16.79
C TYR A 86 -15.87 40.42 -15.57
N TYR A 87 -14.67 40.97 -15.74
CA TYR A 87 -13.96 41.72 -14.72
C TYR A 87 -13.05 42.74 -15.41
#